data_AF-A0A328EFT6-F1
#
_entry.id   AF-A0A328EFT6-F1
#
_cell.length_a   1.000
_cell.length_b   1.000
_cell.length_c   1.000
_cell.angle_alpha   90.00
_cell.angle_beta   90.00
_cell.angle_gamma   90.00
#
_symmetry.space_group_name_H-M   'P 1'
#
loop_
_entity.id
_entity.type
_entity.pdbx_description
1 polymer ?
#
loop_
_entity_poly.entity_id
_entity_poly.type
_entity_poly.pdbx_seq_one_letter_code
_entity_poly.pdbx_strand_id
1 'polypeptide(L)'
;MKYACTSCGYVFDEALGDEVEGVENGTKIDCLDCCPVCLENDSFFQIKEEVIYVDENIIDKVEREHLIEIKHDGKTIEVEVGNNSHPMEAEHRILSIGLFDEYGDLVEEKFLNVDDDSVVTFDNYDLDDIEIRVRCSKHGIFARKFELNY
;
A
#
# COMPACT_ATOMS: atom_id res chain seq x y z
N MET A 1 1.60 5.20 2.97
CA MET A 1 2.85 5.03 3.78
C MET A 1 2.63 5.40 5.26
N LYS A 2 3.58 5.11 6.16
CA LYS A 2 3.54 5.51 7.59
C LYS A 2 4.66 6.49 7.95
N TYR A 3 4.36 7.42 8.84
CA TYR A 3 5.27 8.45 9.32
C TYR A 3 5.16 8.60 10.84
N ALA A 4 6.27 8.90 11.50
CA ALA A 4 6.27 9.25 12.92
C ALA A 4 6.73 10.68 13.13
N CYS A 5 6.02 11.42 13.98
CA CYS A 5 6.43 12.72 14.46
C CYS A 5 7.60 12.57 15.43
N THR A 6 8.74 13.17 15.13
CA THR A 6 9.95 13.22 15.96
C THR A 6 9.73 13.99 17.27
N SER A 7 8.76 14.91 17.29
CA SER A 7 8.52 15.82 18.41
C SER A 7 7.62 15.19 19.50
N CYS A 8 6.55 14.50 19.12
CA CYS A 8 5.59 13.92 20.08
C CYS A 8 5.41 12.39 19.97
N GLY A 9 5.99 11.74 18.95
CA GLY A 9 5.86 10.31 18.73
C GLY A 9 4.54 9.86 18.08
N TYR A 10 3.68 10.80 17.67
CA TYR A 10 2.46 10.50 16.90
C TYR A 10 2.80 9.73 15.62
N VAL A 11 2.04 8.67 15.31
CA VAL A 11 2.20 7.87 14.10
C VAL A 11 1.05 8.14 13.16
N PHE A 12 1.36 8.68 11.99
CA PHE A 12 0.43 8.93 10.91
C PHE A 12 0.50 7.80 9.87
N ASP A 13 -0.63 7.15 9.57
CA ASP A 13 -0.76 6.19 8.47
C ASP A 13 -1.68 6.77 7.39
N GLU A 14 -1.13 7.07 6.22
CA GLU A 14 -1.89 7.64 5.12
C GLU A 14 -3.08 6.76 4.70
N ALA A 15 -2.98 5.43 4.86
CA ALA A 15 -4.04 4.50 4.47
C ALA A 15 -5.15 4.31 5.53
N LEU A 16 -4.98 4.91 6.71
CA LEU A 16 -6.00 4.89 7.76
C LEU A 16 -6.54 6.30 8.04
N GLY A 17 -5.72 7.33 7.83
CA GLY A 17 -6.00 8.66 8.34
C GLY A 17 -6.03 8.66 9.87
N ASP A 18 -6.74 9.62 10.44
CA ASP A 18 -6.99 9.77 11.86
C ASP A 18 -8.26 10.60 12.09
N GLU A 19 -9.40 9.93 12.27
CA GLU A 19 -10.69 10.60 12.47
C GLU A 19 -10.71 11.49 13.73
N VAL A 20 -9.98 11.10 14.78
CA VAL A 20 -9.95 11.87 16.05
C VAL A 20 -9.30 13.23 15.81
N GLU A 21 -8.25 13.25 14.99
CA GLU A 21 -7.53 14.45 14.61
C GLU A 21 -8.07 15.10 13.32
N GLY A 22 -9.14 14.58 12.74
CA GLY A 22 -9.79 15.11 11.55
C GLY A 22 -9.04 14.87 10.24
N VAL A 23 -8.18 13.85 10.18
CA VAL A 23 -7.44 13.46 8.98
C VAL A 23 -8.16 12.31 8.27
N GLU A 24 -8.57 12.52 7.03
CA GLU A 24 -9.29 11.52 6.26
C GLU A 24 -8.37 10.37 5.80
N ASN A 25 -8.94 9.18 5.60
CA ASN A 25 -8.23 8.07 4.96
C ASN A 25 -7.76 8.48 3.56
N GLY A 26 -6.51 8.17 3.23
CA GLY A 26 -5.86 8.46 1.97
C GLY A 26 -5.17 9.82 1.94
N THR A 27 -5.27 10.61 3.02
CA THR A 27 -4.54 11.87 3.16
C THR A 27 -3.04 11.57 3.08
N LYS A 28 -2.34 12.24 2.16
CA LYS A 28 -0.89 12.10 2.01
C LYS A 28 -0.17 12.99 3.03
N ILE A 29 1.05 12.60 3.42
CA ILE A 29 1.87 13.39 4.34
C ILE A 29 2.11 14.81 3.84
N ASP A 30 2.27 14.97 2.53
CA ASP A 30 2.49 16.27 1.88
C ASP A 30 1.25 17.18 1.94
N CYS A 31 0.09 16.64 2.34
CA CYS A 31 -1.13 17.40 2.58
C CYS A 31 -1.25 17.86 4.05
N LEU A 32 -0.35 17.43 4.94
CA LEU A 32 -0.31 17.88 6.34
C LEU A 32 0.66 19.04 6.50
N ASP A 33 0.16 20.21 6.88
CA ASP A 33 1.01 21.38 7.16
C ASP A 33 1.86 21.21 8.43
N CYS A 34 1.33 20.50 9.43
CA CYS A 34 1.97 20.27 10.72
C CYS A 34 1.52 18.94 11.34
N CYS A 35 2.19 18.51 12.41
CA CYS A 35 1.70 17.37 13.19
C CYS A 35 0.32 17.68 13.78
N PRO A 36 -0.72 16.87 13.52
CA PRO A 36 -2.07 17.20 13.99
C PRO A 36 -2.18 17.22 15.52
N VAL A 37 -1.36 16.43 16.21
CA VAL A 37 -1.39 16.30 17.68
C VAL A 37 -0.62 17.41 18.40
N CYS A 38 0.58 17.77 17.91
CA CYS A 38 1.45 18.73 18.62
C CYS A 38 1.73 20.04 17.86
N LEU A 39 1.25 20.16 16.62
CA LEU A 39 1.37 21.33 15.74
C LEU A 39 2.80 21.73 15.36
N GLU A 40 3.79 20.87 15.61
CA GLU A 40 5.16 21.11 15.16
C GLU A 40 5.26 20.85 13.65
N ASN A 41 5.98 21.74 12.95
CA ASN A 41 6.22 21.64 11.52
C ASN A 41 7.41 20.72 11.23
N ASP A 42 7.50 20.17 10.01
CA ASP A 42 8.64 19.41 9.49
C ASP A 42 9.16 18.30 10.42
N SER A 43 8.27 17.74 11.24
CA SER A 43 8.63 16.81 12.31
C SER A 43 8.47 15.35 11.91
N PHE A 44 8.19 15.02 10.66
CA PHE A 44 7.90 13.64 10.27
C PHE A 44 9.11 12.93 9.67
N PHE A 45 9.30 11.67 10.06
CA PHE A 45 10.16 10.74 9.31
C PHE A 45 9.34 9.53 8.87
N GLN A 46 9.65 9.03 7.68
CA GLN A 46 9.01 7.84 7.14
C GLN A 46 9.43 6.61 7.93
N ILE A 47 8.45 5.82 8.38
CA ILE A 47 8.69 4.51 8.99
C ILE A 47 8.89 3.52 7.84
N LYS A 48 10.05 2.85 7.82
CA LYS A 48 10.29 1.74 6.89
C LYS A 48 9.64 0.48 7.45
N GLU A 49 8.63 -0.01 6.75
CA GLU A 49 7.96 -1.26 7.07
C GLU A 49 8.66 -2.44 6.37
N GLU A 50 8.70 -3.60 7.04
CA GLU A 50 9.25 -4.82 6.45
C GLU A 50 8.31 -5.35 5.35
N VAL A 51 8.91 -5.88 4.28
CA VAL A 51 8.19 -6.37 3.09
C VAL A 51 8.42 -7.87 2.95
N ILE A 52 7.33 -8.62 2.89
CA ILE A 52 7.32 -10.06 2.68
C ILE A 52 7.13 -10.32 1.19
N TYR A 53 8.12 -10.95 0.54
CA TYR A 53 8.01 -11.30 -0.87
C TYR A 53 7.26 -12.62 -1.02
N VAL A 54 6.14 -12.60 -1.74
CA VAL A 54 5.36 -13.81 -2.04
C VAL A 54 5.95 -14.51 -3.27
N ASP A 55 6.35 -15.77 -3.10
CA ASP A 55 6.74 -16.67 -4.20
C ASP A 55 5.62 -17.69 -4.45
N GLU A 56 5.43 -18.08 -5.71
CA GLU A 56 4.40 -19.01 -6.18
C GLU A 56 4.53 -20.42 -5.58
N ASN A 57 5.62 -20.68 -4.86
CA ASN A 57 5.94 -21.96 -4.23
C ASN A 57 5.47 -22.12 -2.77
N ILE A 58 4.81 -21.11 -2.17
CA ILE A 58 4.50 -21.14 -0.72
C ILE A 58 3.03 -21.46 -0.42
N ILE A 59 2.83 -22.40 0.51
CA ILE A 59 1.55 -23.07 0.85
C ILE A 59 1.23 -22.82 2.32
N ASP A 60 1.08 -21.56 2.72
CA ASP A 60 0.29 -21.22 3.90
C ASP A 60 -0.97 -20.42 3.51
N LYS A 61 -1.96 -20.40 4.40
CA LYS A 61 -3.26 -19.77 4.12
C LYS A 61 -3.12 -18.26 3.95
N VAL A 62 -2.24 -17.63 4.73
CA VAL A 62 -2.08 -16.18 4.74
C VAL A 62 -1.44 -15.74 3.44
N GLU A 63 -0.35 -16.34 3.03
CA GLU A 63 0.34 -15.97 1.79
C GLU A 63 -0.56 -16.17 0.55
N ARG A 64 -1.43 -17.20 0.56
CA ARG A 64 -2.43 -17.39 -0.51
C ARG A 64 -3.44 -16.25 -0.58
N GLU A 65 -3.94 -15.80 0.57
CA GLU A 65 -4.88 -14.68 0.66
C GLU A 65 -4.21 -13.33 0.33
N HIS A 66 -2.89 -13.27 0.22
CA HIS A 66 -2.15 -12.06 -0.18
C HIS A 66 -1.36 -12.27 -1.48
N LEU A 67 -1.65 -13.33 -2.23
CA LEU A 67 -1.01 -13.59 -3.51
C LEU A 67 -1.35 -12.47 -4.48
N ILE A 68 -0.33 -11.92 -5.12
CA ILE A 68 -0.45 -10.80 -6.05
C ILE A 68 -0.45 -11.39 -7.46
N GLU A 69 -1.58 -11.30 -8.15
CA GLU A 69 -1.69 -11.64 -9.57
C GLU A 69 -1.64 -10.34 -10.38
N ILE A 70 -0.77 -10.29 -11.39
CA ILE A 70 -0.55 -9.11 -12.22
C ILE A 70 -0.89 -9.47 -13.67
N LYS A 71 -1.76 -8.68 -14.30
CA LYS A 71 -2.07 -8.75 -15.73
C LYS A 71 -1.71 -7.43 -16.38
N HIS A 72 -1.05 -7.48 -17.53
CA HIS A 72 -0.67 -6.31 -18.30
C HIS A 72 -1.02 -6.49 -19.78
N ASP A 73 -1.52 -5.42 -20.40
CA ASP A 73 -1.96 -5.40 -21.79
C ASP A 73 -1.23 -4.35 -22.65
N GLY A 74 -0.11 -3.82 -22.15
CA GLY A 74 0.63 -2.72 -22.78
C GLY A 74 0.12 -1.33 -22.43
N LYS A 75 -1.12 -1.18 -21.93
CA LYS A 75 -1.70 0.12 -21.55
C LYS A 75 -1.97 0.25 -20.07
N THR A 76 -2.33 -0.86 -19.43
CA THR A 76 -2.74 -0.89 -18.04
C THR A 76 -2.10 -2.07 -17.33
N ILE A 77 -1.94 -1.92 -16.03
CA ILE A 77 -1.47 -2.97 -15.11
C ILE A 77 -2.61 -3.24 -14.14
N GLU A 78 -3.28 -4.38 -14.30
CA GLU A 78 -4.31 -4.86 -13.38
C GLU A 78 -3.64 -5.74 -12.32
N VAL A 79 -3.93 -5.43 -11.06
CA VAL A 79 -3.42 -6.13 -9.89
C VAL A 79 -4.58 -6.68 -9.10
N GLU A 80 -4.59 -7.99 -8.88
CA GLU A 80 -5.56 -8.70 -8.05
C GLU A 80 -4.85 -9.31 -6.83
N VAL A 81 -5.44 -9.14 -5.66
CA VAL A 81 -4.90 -9.64 -4.39
C VAL A 81 -5.75 -10.78 -3.85
N GLY A 82 -5.10 -11.89 -3.55
CA GLY A 82 -5.68 -13.02 -2.83
C GLY A 82 -6.68 -13.83 -3.64
N ASN A 83 -6.81 -13.59 -4.95
CA ASN A 83 -7.76 -14.26 -5.83
C ASN A 83 -9.19 -14.21 -5.25
N ASN A 84 -9.60 -13.02 -4.81
CA ASN A 84 -10.88 -12.73 -4.12
C ASN A 84 -11.11 -13.47 -2.79
N SER A 85 -10.08 -14.07 -2.19
CA SER A 85 -10.16 -14.76 -0.90
C SER A 85 -9.80 -13.87 0.29
N HIS A 86 -9.17 -12.71 0.07
CA HIS A 86 -8.81 -11.80 1.16
C HIS A 86 -10.08 -11.09 1.68
N PRO A 87 -10.29 -11.02 3.01
CA PRO A 87 -11.42 -10.27 3.58
C PRO A 87 -11.25 -8.75 3.39
N MET A 88 -12.36 -8.03 3.22
CA MET A 88 -12.38 -6.56 3.08
C MET A 88 -13.28 -5.92 4.15
N GLU A 89 -13.08 -6.34 5.40
CA GLU A 89 -13.86 -5.92 6.58
C GLU A 89 -13.16 -4.78 7.35
N ALA A 90 -13.89 -4.12 8.25
CA ALA A 90 -13.38 -2.97 9.01
C ALA A 90 -12.08 -3.29 9.77
N GLU A 91 -12.00 -4.45 10.42
CA GLU A 91 -10.83 -4.86 11.18
C GLU A 91 -9.76 -5.56 10.34
N HIS A 92 -10.13 -6.12 9.19
CA HIS A 92 -9.22 -6.90 8.34
C HIS A 92 -9.52 -6.66 6.85
N ARG A 93 -8.70 -5.80 6.26
CA ARG A 93 -8.79 -5.42 4.84
C ARG A 93 -7.42 -5.15 4.25
N ILE A 94 -7.38 -5.12 2.93
CA ILE A 94 -6.32 -4.45 2.20
C ILE A 94 -6.52 -2.94 2.37
N LEU A 95 -5.47 -2.27 2.82
CA LEU A 95 -5.43 -0.83 3.07
C LEU A 95 -4.99 -0.08 1.81
N SER A 96 -3.97 -0.59 1.12
CA SER A 96 -3.49 -0.01 -0.12
C SER A 96 -2.75 -1.01 -0.99
N ILE A 97 -2.72 -0.69 -2.28
CA ILE A 97 -1.88 -1.35 -3.29
C ILE A 97 -1.03 -0.26 -3.93
N GLY A 98 0.29 -0.42 -3.86
CA GLY A 98 1.26 0.52 -4.41
C GLY A 98 2.06 -0.09 -5.55
N LEU A 99 2.23 0.69 -6.62
CA LEU A 99 3.13 0.45 -7.74
C LEU A 99 4.46 1.16 -7.47
N PHE A 100 5.55 0.41 -7.51
CA PHE A 100 6.91 0.90 -7.34
C PHE A 100 7.73 0.59 -8.58
N ASP A 101 8.71 1.44 -8.88
CA ASP A 101 9.65 1.23 -9.99
C ASP A 101 10.81 0.28 -9.60
N GLU A 102 11.75 0.07 -10.52
CA GLU A 102 12.94 -0.77 -10.33
C GLU A 102 13.86 -0.31 -9.17
N TYR A 103 13.81 0.97 -8.80
CA TYR A 103 14.60 1.57 -7.73
C TYR A 103 13.89 1.48 -6.37
N GLY A 104 12.63 1.06 -6.38
CA GLY A 104 11.79 0.97 -5.19
C GLY A 104 11.16 2.31 -4.79
N ASP A 105 11.11 3.27 -5.71
CA ASP A 105 10.41 4.53 -5.54
C ASP A 105 8.91 4.35 -5.84
N LEU A 106 8.05 5.00 -5.06
CA LEU A 106 6.60 4.90 -5.23
C LEU A 106 6.17 5.68 -6.48
N VAL A 107 5.51 5.01 -7.41
CA VAL A 107 4.93 5.61 -8.63
C VAL A 107 3.49 6.05 -8.37
N GLU A 108 2.65 5.12 -7.88
CA GLU A 108 1.25 5.38 -7.54
C GLU A 108 0.82 4.46 -6.40
N GLU A 109 -0.03 4.95 -5.49
CA GLU A 109 -0.66 4.14 -4.43
C GLU A 109 -2.17 4.35 -4.47
N LYS A 110 -2.91 3.25 -4.53
CA LYS A 110 -4.38 3.23 -4.45
C LYS A 110 -4.79 2.75 -3.06
N PHE A 111 -5.57 3.57 -2.36
CA PHE A 111 -6.13 3.21 -1.06
C PHE A 111 -7.46 2.50 -1.24
N LEU A 112 -7.70 1.47 -0.44
CA LEU A 112 -8.93 0.67 -0.46
C LEU A 112 -9.67 0.84 0.87
N ASN A 113 -11.00 0.87 0.78
CA ASN A 113 -11.93 0.94 1.89
C ASN A 113 -12.62 -0.41 2.12
N VAL A 114 -13.49 -0.44 3.13
CA VAL A 114 -14.38 -1.58 3.38
C VAL A 114 -15.29 -1.78 2.16
N ASP A 115 -15.54 -3.03 1.81
CA ASP A 115 -16.35 -3.48 0.66
C ASP A 115 -15.79 -3.14 -0.74
N ASP A 116 -14.62 -2.51 -0.86
CA ASP A 116 -13.93 -2.38 -2.14
C ASP A 116 -13.43 -3.75 -2.63
N ASP A 117 -13.40 -3.95 -3.95
CA ASP A 117 -12.80 -5.15 -4.54
C ASP A 117 -11.27 -5.15 -4.31
N SER A 118 -10.68 -6.33 -4.12
CA SER A 118 -9.22 -6.48 -3.99
C SER A 118 -8.49 -6.44 -5.34
N VAL A 119 -9.05 -5.70 -6.30
CA VAL A 119 -8.55 -5.53 -7.67
C VAL A 119 -8.40 -4.05 -7.96
N VAL A 120 -7.23 -3.65 -8.46
CA VAL A 120 -6.97 -2.28 -8.89
C VAL A 120 -6.29 -2.26 -10.25
N THR A 121 -6.47 -1.16 -10.99
CA THR A 121 -5.82 -0.94 -12.28
C THR A 121 -4.96 0.32 -12.21
N PHE A 122 -3.70 0.21 -12.60
CA PHE A 122 -2.78 1.32 -12.81
C PHE A 122 -2.63 1.61 -14.30
N ASP A 123 -2.30 2.85 -14.62
CA ASP A 123 -1.83 3.19 -15.96
C ASP A 123 -0.45 2.54 -16.19
N ASN A 124 -0.13 2.26 -17.45
CA ASN A 124 1.23 1.88 -17.79
C ASN A 124 2.12 3.13 -17.90
N TYR A 125 3.15 3.18 -17.07
CA TYR A 125 4.11 4.29 -16.98
C TYR A 125 5.40 4.05 -17.79
N ASP A 126 5.36 3.14 -18.77
CA ASP A 126 6.51 2.75 -19.60
C ASP A 126 7.72 2.27 -18.76
N LEU A 127 7.44 1.52 -17.70
CA LEU A 127 8.45 0.89 -16.84
C LEU A 127 8.80 -0.50 -17.39
N ASP A 128 10.06 -0.89 -17.25
CA ASP A 128 10.54 -2.23 -17.61
C ASP A 128 10.32 -3.22 -16.45
N ASP A 129 10.69 -2.82 -15.24
CA ASP A 129 10.54 -3.62 -14.01
C ASP A 129 9.69 -2.86 -12.99
N ILE A 130 8.76 -3.59 -12.36
CA ILE A 130 7.90 -3.04 -11.32
C ILE A 130 7.89 -3.92 -10.07
N GLU A 131 7.56 -3.30 -8.95
CA GLU A 131 7.25 -3.99 -7.70
C GLU A 131 5.86 -3.55 -7.22
N ILE A 132 4.97 -4.51 -7.03
CA ILE A 132 3.68 -4.27 -6.38
C ILE A 132 3.83 -4.56 -4.90
N ARG A 133 3.39 -3.61 -4.06
CA ARG A 133 3.27 -3.81 -2.61
C ARG A 133 1.81 -3.70 -2.18
N VAL A 134 1.37 -4.67 -1.39
CA VAL A 134 0.03 -4.75 -0.83
C VAL A 134 0.12 -4.61 0.68
N ARG A 135 -0.57 -3.61 1.25
CA ARG A 135 -0.63 -3.39 2.70
C ARG A 135 -1.92 -3.99 3.25
N CYS A 136 -1.81 -4.97 4.14
CA CYS A 136 -2.92 -5.54 4.89
C CYS A 136 -2.94 -4.98 6.32
N SER A 137 -4.13 -4.66 6.84
CA SER A 137 -4.28 -4.09 8.19
C SER A 137 -3.78 -4.99 9.32
N LYS A 138 -3.67 -6.30 9.10
CA LYS A 138 -3.21 -7.28 10.11
C LYS A 138 -1.89 -7.96 9.80
N HIS A 139 -1.59 -8.17 8.53
CA HIS A 139 -0.51 -9.07 8.12
C HIS A 139 0.72 -8.33 7.55
N GLY A 140 0.72 -7.00 7.56
CA GLY A 140 1.86 -6.20 7.10
C GLY A 140 1.85 -6.00 5.59
N ILE A 141 3.05 -5.96 4.99
CA ILE A 141 3.24 -5.68 3.57
C ILE A 141 3.69 -6.93 2.82
N PHE A 142 2.95 -7.30 1.79
CA PHE A 142 3.32 -8.33 0.85
C PHE A 142 3.75 -7.69 -0.47
N ALA A 143 4.76 -8.25 -1.14
CA ALA A 143 5.24 -7.72 -2.40
C ALA A 143 5.55 -8.78 -3.44
N ARG A 144 5.42 -8.37 -4.70
CA ARG A 144 5.79 -9.16 -5.87
C ARG A 144 6.48 -8.26 -6.90
N LYS A 145 7.63 -8.73 -7.40
CA LYS A 145 8.32 -8.10 -8.52
C LYS A 145 7.83 -8.70 -9.84
N PHE A 146 7.80 -7.90 -10.89
CA PHE A 146 7.32 -8.30 -12.21
C PHE A 146 8.05 -7.53 -13.31
N GLU A 147 8.53 -8.25 -14.32
CA GLU A 147 9.12 -7.65 -15.53
C GLU A 147 8.01 -7.45 -16.57
N LEU A 148 7.76 -6.19 -16.96
CA LEU A 148 6.81 -5.81 -17.99
C LEU A 148 7.43 -6.11 -19.36
N ASN A 149 7.20 -7.33 -19.86
CA ASN A 149 7.66 -7.73 -21.17
C ASN A 149 6.73 -7.16 -22.27
N TYR A 150 7.25 -6.25 -23.09
CA TYR A 150 6.55 -5.61 -24.22
C TYR A 150 6.74 -6.35 -25.55
#